data_AF-A0A1J0R779-F1
#
_entry.id   AF-A0A1J0R779-F1
#
_cell.length_a   1.000
_cell.length_b   1.000
_cell.length_c   1.000
_cell.angle_alpha   90.00
_cell.angle_beta   90.00
_cell.angle_gamma   90.00
#
_symmetry.space_group_name_H-M   'P 1'
#
loop_
_entity.id
_entity.type
_entity.pdbx_description
1 polymer ?
#
loop_
_entity_poly.entity_id
_entity_poly.type
_entity_poly.pdbx_seq_one_letter_code
_entity_poly.pdbx_strand_id
1 'polypeptide(L)'
;MFEQMLCALTRTNHIGSRKKMLIALLALTLLTKPGEPTPNENAAEFKALCDIIRLAEQADKIEISAATAQGLKAYKEIVNLNNSAADDSWRKDRSGELSGTAATNSDEARQKWRQQIAKLGEKLPNSDVNKYTNLTNQPRRPGLAKALSRQLDYAAKVKTAMTTAAGTIETTTQEAKDALKDALYGQGKRAFDGTGLGNDATATCKTSSTAAAGKSLTTDLMCHCLGVEADGIKNCKQYLSNSQASNWGTHATIKIEGEKALRACQEADGELKPTADRLSAAVATFQALIGKQAAKA
;
A
#
# COMPACT_ATOMS: atom_id res chain seq x y z
N MET A 1 -3.37 -15.36 22.34
CA MET A 1 -3.78 -14.81 21.01
C MET A 1 -4.09 -13.31 21.03
N PHE A 2 -4.67 -12.75 22.10
CA PHE A 2 -4.94 -11.29 22.19
C PHE A 2 -3.70 -10.41 22.47
N GLU A 3 -2.65 -10.93 23.13
CA GLU A 3 -1.41 -10.18 23.39
C GLU A 3 -0.57 -9.91 22.14
N GLN A 4 -0.64 -10.77 21.11
CA GLN A 4 0.09 -10.55 19.85
C GLN A 4 -0.53 -9.43 19.01
N MET A 5 -1.83 -9.14 19.20
CA MET A 5 -2.53 -8.09 18.45
C MET A 5 -2.32 -6.69 19.05
N LEU A 6 -2.13 -6.59 20.37
CA LEU A 6 -1.75 -5.32 21.01
C LEU A 6 -0.30 -4.90 20.72
N CYS A 7 0.60 -5.86 20.50
CA CYS A 7 2.01 -5.57 20.18
C CYS A 7 2.19 -4.97 18.76
N ALA A 8 1.21 -5.15 17.86
CA ALA A 8 1.25 -4.58 16.52
C ALA A 8 0.83 -3.09 16.48
N LEU A 9 0.06 -2.61 17.47
CA LEU A 9 -0.48 -1.25 17.50
C LEU A 9 0.49 -0.19 18.06
N THR A 10 1.55 -0.60 18.78
CA THR A 10 2.56 0.32 19.32
C THR A 10 3.75 0.57 18.38
N ARG A 11 3.84 -0.12 17.23
CA ARG A 11 4.94 0.04 16.25
C ARG A 11 4.68 1.08 15.14
N THR A 12 3.55 1.77 15.14
CA THR A 12 3.17 2.73 14.08
C THR A 12 3.83 4.11 14.21
N ASN A 13 4.48 4.43 15.33
CA ASN A 13 5.08 5.76 15.56
C ASN A 13 6.50 5.97 14.98
N HIS A 14 7.09 5.00 14.28
CA HIS A 14 8.45 5.13 13.73
C HIS A 14 8.54 5.36 12.20
N ILE A 15 7.40 5.46 11.50
CA ILE A 15 7.38 5.55 10.03
C ILE A 15 7.75 6.96 9.52
N GLY A 16 7.57 8.01 10.35
CA GLY A 16 7.81 9.39 9.95
C GLY A 16 9.29 9.79 9.73
N SER A 17 10.25 9.10 10.36
CA SER A 17 11.66 9.49 10.29
C SER A 17 12.47 8.78 9.19
N ARG A 18 11.93 7.68 8.62
CA ARG A 18 12.63 6.89 7.59
C ARG A 18 12.43 7.42 6.17
N LYS A 19 11.36 8.18 5.91
CA LYS A 19 11.08 8.81 4.60
C LYS A 19 12.14 9.84 4.18
N LYS A 20 12.86 10.46 5.14
CA LYS A 20 13.86 11.49 4.86
C LYS A 20 15.28 10.95 4.64
N MET A 21 15.54 9.69 4.97
CA MET A 21 16.91 9.14 4.95
C MET A 21 17.29 8.49 3.60
N LEU A 22 16.31 8.14 2.76
CA LEU A 22 16.54 7.53 1.45
C LEU A 22 16.92 8.53 0.35
N ILE A 23 16.63 9.82 0.51
CA ILE A 23 16.81 10.84 -0.54
C ILE A 23 18.12 11.63 -0.37
N ALA A 24 18.78 11.56 0.80
CA ALA A 24 19.90 12.47 1.14
C ALA A 24 21.32 11.92 0.85
N LEU A 25 21.49 10.72 0.32
CA LEU A 25 22.82 10.07 0.20
C LEU A 25 23.39 9.94 -1.22
N LEU A 26 22.71 10.46 -2.24
CA LEU A 26 23.21 10.47 -3.64
C LEU A 26 24.12 11.67 -3.98
N ALA A 27 24.40 12.56 -3.01
CA ALA A 27 25.12 13.81 -3.25
C ALA A 27 26.66 13.76 -3.02
N LEU A 28 27.23 12.60 -2.72
CA LEU A 28 28.65 12.49 -2.36
C LEU A 28 29.31 11.35 -3.11
N THR A 29 29.85 11.60 -4.32
CA THR A 29 31.02 10.90 -4.94
C THR A 29 31.13 11.21 -6.44
N LEU A 30 31.61 12.41 -6.80
CA LEU A 30 32.07 12.71 -8.17
C LEU A 30 33.40 13.49 -8.13
N LEU A 31 34.36 13.02 -7.32
CA LEU A 31 35.72 13.56 -7.29
C LEU A 31 36.72 12.41 -7.24
N THR A 32 37.08 11.87 -8.41
CA THR A 32 38.38 11.22 -8.69
C THR A 32 38.64 11.23 -10.20
N LYS A 33 39.94 11.20 -10.57
CA LYS A 33 40.50 11.44 -11.92
C LYS A 33 40.01 10.44 -12.98
N PRO A 34 40.04 10.81 -14.28
CA PRO A 34 39.63 9.94 -15.37
C PRO A 34 40.70 8.86 -15.63
N GLY A 35 40.42 7.62 -15.23
CA GLY A 35 40.89 6.45 -15.98
C GLY A 35 39.95 6.22 -17.16
N GLU A 36 40.45 5.72 -18.29
CA GLU A 36 39.59 5.44 -19.46
C GLU A 36 38.51 4.41 -19.08
N PRO A 37 37.24 4.80 -19.06
CA PRO A 37 36.15 3.90 -18.68
C PRO A 37 35.94 2.82 -19.74
N THR A 38 36.05 1.56 -19.32
CA THR A 38 35.76 0.41 -20.18
C THR A 38 34.25 0.17 -20.32
N PRO A 39 33.77 -0.35 -21.46
CA PRO A 39 32.35 -0.65 -21.64
C PRO A 39 31.83 -1.61 -20.55
N ASN A 40 30.70 -1.29 -19.93
CA ASN A 40 30.01 -2.05 -18.87
C ASN A 40 30.72 -2.12 -17.49
N GLU A 41 31.57 -1.17 -17.12
CA GLU A 41 32.12 -1.10 -15.75
C GLU A 41 31.05 -1.05 -14.66
N ASN A 42 29.83 -0.60 -15.01
CA ASN A 42 28.73 -0.36 -14.10
C ASN A 42 27.66 -1.43 -14.11
N ALA A 43 27.98 -2.62 -14.64
CA ALA A 43 27.02 -3.71 -14.79
C ALA A 43 26.44 -4.19 -13.46
N ALA A 44 27.24 -4.15 -12.37
CA ALA A 44 26.77 -4.56 -11.05
C ALA A 44 25.75 -3.57 -10.47
N GLU A 45 26.03 -2.28 -10.56
CA GLU A 45 25.15 -1.18 -10.15
C GLU A 45 23.87 -1.16 -10.98
N PHE A 46 24.00 -1.35 -12.31
CA PHE A 46 22.86 -1.44 -13.22
C PHE A 46 21.95 -2.61 -12.83
N LYS A 47 22.52 -3.80 -12.61
CA LYS A 47 21.76 -4.96 -12.14
C LYS A 47 21.06 -4.68 -10.82
N ALA A 48 21.74 -4.12 -9.83
CA ALA A 48 21.15 -3.84 -8.53
C ALA A 48 20.02 -2.80 -8.62
N LEU A 49 20.17 -1.77 -9.47
CA LEU A 49 19.12 -0.80 -9.73
C LEU A 49 17.92 -1.44 -10.42
N CYS A 50 18.15 -2.31 -11.41
CA CYS A 50 17.11 -3.09 -12.06
C CYS A 50 16.40 -4.06 -11.10
N ASP A 51 17.09 -4.63 -10.11
CA ASP A 51 16.47 -5.46 -9.07
C ASP A 51 15.45 -4.65 -8.23
N ILE A 52 15.76 -3.38 -7.92
CA ILE A 52 14.83 -2.46 -7.23
C ILE A 52 13.67 -2.07 -8.15
N ILE A 53 13.94 -1.70 -9.40
CA ILE A 53 12.94 -1.29 -10.39
C ILE A 53 11.92 -2.40 -10.61
N ARG A 54 12.36 -3.64 -10.81
CA ARG A 54 11.47 -4.79 -11.00
C ARG A 54 10.57 -5.02 -9.79
N LEU A 55 11.06 -4.81 -8.57
CA LEU A 55 10.21 -4.86 -7.38
C LEU A 55 9.17 -3.73 -7.37
N ALA A 56 9.58 -2.50 -7.73
CA ALA A 56 8.70 -1.34 -7.75
C ALA A 56 7.59 -1.44 -8.83
N GLU A 57 7.89 -2.01 -10.00
CA GLU A 57 6.90 -2.29 -11.06
C GLU A 57 5.80 -3.25 -10.58
N GLN A 58 6.12 -4.12 -9.62
CA GLN A 58 5.18 -5.08 -9.03
C GLN A 58 4.39 -4.49 -7.85
N ALA A 59 4.35 -3.16 -7.69
CA ALA A 59 3.58 -2.49 -6.63
C ALA A 59 2.13 -3.00 -6.54
N ASP A 60 1.47 -3.23 -7.67
CA ASP A 60 0.07 -3.66 -7.67
C ASP A 60 -0.15 -5.07 -7.09
N LYS A 61 0.91 -5.90 -7.02
CA LYS A 61 0.91 -7.23 -6.37
C LYS A 61 1.00 -7.17 -4.84
N ILE A 62 1.07 -5.98 -4.23
CA ILE A 62 0.90 -5.85 -2.78
C ILE A 62 -0.57 -6.10 -2.45
N GLU A 63 -0.85 -7.30 -1.95
CA GLU A 63 -2.19 -7.73 -1.54
C GLU A 63 -2.17 -8.03 -0.05
N ILE A 64 -2.55 -7.03 0.75
CA ILE A 64 -2.75 -7.19 2.19
C ILE A 64 -4.19 -6.81 2.47
N SER A 65 -4.96 -7.77 2.99
CA SER A 65 -6.37 -7.56 3.32
C SER A 65 -6.70 -8.17 4.66
N ALA A 66 -7.55 -7.50 5.43
CA ALA A 66 -8.06 -8.05 6.68
C ALA A 66 -9.23 -9.01 6.42
N ALA A 67 -9.14 -10.22 6.97
CA ALA A 67 -10.27 -11.17 6.96
C ALA A 67 -11.29 -10.80 8.06
N THR A 68 -12.29 -9.99 7.73
CA THR A 68 -13.28 -9.49 8.71
C THR A 68 -14.65 -10.17 8.62
N ALA A 69 -14.91 -10.94 7.57
CA ALA A 69 -16.23 -11.48 7.24
C ALA A 69 -16.84 -12.34 8.37
N GLN A 70 -16.05 -13.26 8.95
CA GLN A 70 -16.49 -14.13 10.04
C GLN A 70 -16.78 -13.33 11.32
N GLY A 71 -15.95 -12.33 11.64
CA GLY A 71 -16.17 -11.45 12.80
C GLY A 71 -17.44 -10.62 12.67
N LEU A 72 -17.72 -10.07 11.47
CA LEU A 72 -18.96 -9.34 11.19
C LEU A 72 -20.19 -10.25 11.25
N LYS A 73 -20.06 -11.51 10.81
CA LYS A 73 -21.12 -12.52 10.94
C LYS A 73 -21.39 -12.82 12.42
N ALA A 74 -20.35 -13.11 13.21
CA ALA A 74 -20.47 -13.38 14.65
C ALA A 74 -21.12 -12.22 15.41
N TYR A 75 -20.76 -10.97 15.08
CA TYR A 75 -21.43 -9.79 15.65
C TYR A 75 -22.94 -9.77 15.36
N LYS A 76 -23.35 -10.06 14.12
CA LYS A 76 -24.77 -10.13 13.74
C LYS A 76 -25.52 -11.24 14.50
N GLU A 77 -24.88 -12.38 14.73
CA GLU A 77 -25.44 -13.46 15.54
C GLU A 77 -25.69 -13.02 16.99
N ILE A 78 -24.73 -12.30 17.60
CA ILE A 78 -24.89 -11.76 18.96
C ILE A 78 -26.01 -10.72 19.03
N VAL A 79 -26.17 -9.86 18.01
CA VAL A 79 -27.31 -8.93 17.92
C VAL A 79 -28.64 -9.69 17.92
N ASN A 80 -28.75 -10.75 17.11
CA ASN A 80 -29.97 -11.55 17.03
C ASN A 80 -30.27 -12.28 18.34
N LEU A 81 -29.24 -12.86 18.98
CA LEU A 81 -29.37 -13.48 20.30
C LEU A 81 -29.86 -12.45 21.34
N ASN A 82 -29.26 -11.26 21.37
CA ASN A 82 -29.69 -10.20 22.28
C ASN A 82 -31.16 -9.80 22.06
N ASN A 83 -31.60 -9.67 20.80
CA ASN A 83 -32.98 -9.38 20.45
C ASN A 83 -33.96 -10.51 20.83
N SER A 84 -33.49 -11.75 20.90
CA SER A 84 -34.31 -12.91 21.28
C SER A 84 -34.72 -12.86 22.77
N ALA A 85 -33.89 -12.24 23.61
CA ALA A 85 -34.15 -12.02 25.03
C ALA A 85 -34.67 -10.61 25.36
N ALA A 86 -34.63 -9.68 24.41
CA ALA A 86 -35.08 -8.31 24.61
C ALA A 86 -36.57 -8.23 24.94
N ASP A 87 -36.99 -7.14 25.59
CA ASP A 87 -38.40 -6.93 25.90
C ASP A 87 -39.23 -6.54 24.68
N ASP A 88 -40.55 -6.65 24.83
CA ASP A 88 -41.49 -6.46 23.72
C ASP A 88 -41.55 -5.01 23.25
N SER A 89 -41.29 -4.04 24.14
CA SER A 89 -41.18 -2.63 23.75
C SER A 89 -39.93 -2.40 22.90
N TRP A 90 -38.79 -3.00 23.28
CA TRP A 90 -37.56 -2.93 22.49
C TRP A 90 -37.74 -3.54 21.11
N ARG A 91 -38.37 -4.71 21.02
CA ARG A 91 -38.64 -5.37 19.73
C ARG A 91 -39.61 -4.57 18.85
N LYS A 92 -40.62 -3.91 19.44
CA LYS A 92 -41.63 -3.15 18.70
C LYS A 92 -41.04 -1.90 18.04
N ASP A 93 -40.34 -1.08 18.81
CA ASP A 93 -39.90 0.25 18.39
C ASP A 93 -38.67 0.76 19.16
N ARG A 94 -37.83 -0.15 19.67
CA ARG A 94 -36.69 0.18 20.55
C ARG A 94 -37.12 1.01 21.75
N SER A 95 -38.19 0.57 22.42
CA SER A 95 -38.71 1.24 23.62
C SER A 95 -39.07 2.69 23.36
N GLY A 96 -39.66 2.95 22.20
CA GLY A 96 -40.11 4.26 21.78
C GLY A 96 -39.07 5.13 21.06
N GLU A 97 -37.80 4.72 20.94
CA GLU A 97 -36.80 5.45 20.14
C GLU A 97 -37.21 5.59 18.66
N LEU A 98 -38.00 4.63 18.16
CA LEU A 98 -38.55 4.64 16.81
C LEU A 98 -40.03 5.07 16.77
N SER A 99 -40.61 5.43 17.92
CA SER A 99 -41.98 5.93 18.05
C SER A 99 -42.00 7.46 18.03
N GLY A 100 -41.82 8.08 16.85
CA GLY A 100 -41.93 9.54 16.79
C GLY A 100 -41.95 10.18 15.42
N THR A 101 -42.93 11.08 15.29
CA THR A 101 -43.29 12.12 14.31
C THR A 101 -42.18 12.99 13.71
N ALA A 102 -40.90 12.66 13.84
CA ALA A 102 -39.81 13.42 13.21
C ALA A 102 -39.76 13.11 11.71
N ALA A 103 -40.05 14.12 10.88
CA ALA A 103 -40.08 14.07 9.42
C ALA A 103 -38.76 13.65 8.75
N THR A 104 -37.71 13.33 9.52
CA THR A 104 -36.37 13.03 9.00
C THR A 104 -35.81 11.66 9.41
N ASN A 105 -36.52 10.81 10.16
CA ASN A 105 -35.98 9.50 10.55
C ASN A 105 -36.97 8.31 10.63
N SER A 106 -38.25 8.47 10.27
CA SER A 106 -39.27 7.60 10.89
C SER A 106 -39.67 6.30 10.16
N ASP A 107 -39.62 6.14 8.83
CA ASP A 107 -40.12 4.89 8.21
C ASP A 107 -39.04 3.87 7.81
N GLU A 108 -37.95 4.31 7.19
CA GLU A 108 -36.88 3.40 6.75
C GLU A 108 -36.16 2.74 7.94
N ALA A 109 -35.89 3.51 9.01
CA ALA A 109 -35.28 2.99 10.23
C ALA A 109 -36.21 1.98 10.92
N ARG A 110 -37.52 2.25 10.97
CA ARG A 110 -38.53 1.30 11.47
C ARG A 110 -38.60 0.06 10.60
N GLN A 111 -38.56 0.19 9.28
CA GLN A 111 -38.57 -0.94 8.36
C GLN A 111 -37.33 -1.81 8.53
N LYS A 112 -36.13 -1.20 8.59
CA LYS A 112 -34.87 -1.90 8.87
C LYS A 112 -34.90 -2.59 10.23
N TRP A 113 -35.48 -1.96 11.25
CA TRP A 113 -35.64 -2.58 12.56
C TRP A 113 -36.59 -3.77 12.53
N ARG A 114 -37.75 -3.64 11.91
CA ARG A 114 -38.70 -4.75 11.72
C ARG A 114 -38.08 -5.92 10.95
N GLN A 115 -37.33 -5.64 9.89
CA GLN A 115 -36.56 -6.65 9.15
C GLN A 115 -35.51 -7.33 10.04
N GLN A 116 -34.85 -6.59 10.92
CA GLN A 116 -33.89 -7.13 11.87
C GLN A 116 -34.55 -8.03 12.92
N ILE A 117 -35.71 -7.64 13.45
CA ILE A 117 -36.47 -8.46 14.41
C ILE A 117 -37.08 -9.70 13.74
N ALA A 118 -37.49 -9.60 12.47
CA ALA A 118 -38.00 -10.75 11.70
C ALA A 118 -36.99 -11.90 11.59
N LYS A 119 -35.67 -11.62 11.71
CA LYS A 119 -34.62 -12.66 11.76
C LYS A 119 -34.74 -13.60 12.95
N LEU A 120 -35.48 -13.24 14.00
CA LEU A 120 -35.77 -14.17 15.08
C LEU A 120 -36.61 -15.38 14.62
N GLY A 121 -37.33 -15.25 13.49
CA GLY A 121 -38.02 -16.35 12.82
C GLY A 121 -37.14 -17.14 11.84
N GLU A 122 -35.85 -16.83 11.72
CA GLU A 122 -34.92 -17.61 10.90
C GLU A 122 -34.82 -19.03 11.46
N LYS A 123 -35.01 -20.04 10.61
CA LYS A 123 -34.91 -21.46 10.99
C LYS A 123 -33.49 -21.98 10.86
N LEU A 124 -33.15 -22.99 11.64
CA LEU A 124 -31.91 -23.76 11.42
C LEU A 124 -31.96 -24.45 10.05
N PRO A 125 -30.81 -24.64 9.38
CA PRO A 125 -30.76 -25.38 8.12
C PRO A 125 -31.39 -26.77 8.29
N ASN A 126 -32.28 -27.14 7.37
CA ASN A 126 -32.97 -28.44 7.37
C ASN A 126 -33.77 -28.74 8.65
N SER A 127 -34.29 -27.72 9.33
CA SER A 127 -35.06 -27.88 10.55
C SER A 127 -36.22 -26.89 10.62
N ASP A 128 -37.33 -27.28 11.26
CA ASP A 128 -38.45 -26.38 11.57
C ASP A 128 -38.22 -25.55 12.84
N VAL A 129 -37.09 -25.76 13.51
CA VAL A 129 -36.73 -25.05 14.74
C VAL A 129 -36.13 -23.70 14.41
N ASN A 130 -36.66 -22.64 15.04
CA ASN A 130 -36.09 -21.30 14.97
C ASN A 130 -34.67 -21.31 15.54
N LYS A 131 -33.73 -20.74 14.79
CA LYS A 131 -32.32 -20.56 15.16
C LYS A 131 -32.18 -19.72 16.43
N TYR A 132 -33.06 -18.73 16.62
CA TYR A 132 -33.10 -17.91 17.82
C TYR A 132 -34.41 -18.17 18.57
N THR A 133 -34.34 -18.65 19.81
CA THR A 133 -35.52 -18.83 20.65
C THR A 133 -36.10 -17.47 21.04
N ASN A 134 -37.34 -17.20 20.64
CA ASN A 134 -38.06 -16.00 21.03
C ASN A 134 -38.55 -16.14 22.49
N LEU A 135 -37.90 -15.41 23.39
CA LEU A 135 -38.27 -15.40 24.80
C LEU A 135 -39.34 -14.33 25.04
N THR A 136 -40.53 -14.76 25.43
CA THR A 136 -41.69 -13.91 25.76
C THR A 136 -41.92 -13.90 27.27
N ASN A 137 -42.38 -15.00 27.87
CA ASN A 137 -42.83 -15.03 29.28
C ASN A 137 -41.95 -15.86 30.23
N GLN A 138 -40.67 -16.02 29.93
CA GLN A 138 -39.76 -16.85 30.74
C GLN A 138 -39.19 -16.06 31.94
N PRO A 139 -39.21 -16.62 33.18
CA PRO A 139 -38.70 -15.93 34.38
C PRO A 139 -37.24 -15.47 34.30
N ARG A 140 -36.41 -16.19 33.52
CA ARG A 140 -34.99 -15.89 33.33
C ARG A 140 -34.70 -14.85 32.23
N ARG A 141 -35.72 -14.39 31.48
CA ARG A 141 -35.56 -13.44 30.36
C ARG A 141 -34.78 -12.17 30.76
N PRO A 142 -35.11 -11.46 31.87
CA PRO A 142 -34.40 -10.23 32.22
C PRO A 142 -32.91 -10.43 32.54
N GLY A 143 -32.59 -11.51 33.26
CA GLY A 143 -31.19 -11.85 33.59
C GLY A 143 -30.37 -12.20 32.35
N LEU A 144 -30.96 -12.97 31.43
CA LEU A 144 -30.33 -13.31 30.16
C LEU A 144 -30.17 -12.08 29.24
N ALA A 145 -31.20 -11.22 29.13
CA ALA A 145 -31.14 -9.98 28.37
C ALA A 145 -29.99 -9.08 28.86
N LYS A 146 -29.85 -8.93 30.19
CA LYS A 146 -28.72 -8.18 30.78
C LYS A 146 -27.36 -8.79 30.45
N ALA A 147 -27.25 -10.11 30.46
CA ALA A 147 -26.00 -10.80 30.11
C ALA A 147 -25.66 -10.63 28.63
N LEU A 148 -26.63 -10.80 27.73
CA LEU A 148 -26.45 -10.64 26.29
C LEU A 148 -26.16 -9.19 25.91
N SER A 149 -26.77 -8.21 26.58
CA SER A 149 -26.48 -6.79 26.36
C SER A 149 -25.01 -6.47 26.64
N ARG A 150 -24.46 -6.95 27.77
CA ARG A 150 -23.02 -6.78 28.08
C ARG A 150 -22.13 -7.42 27.02
N GLN A 151 -22.52 -8.59 26.53
CA GLN A 151 -21.77 -9.28 25.47
C GLN A 151 -21.87 -8.54 24.14
N LEU A 152 -23.03 -7.95 23.83
CA LEU A 152 -23.24 -7.13 22.65
C LEU A 152 -22.40 -5.85 22.70
N ASP A 153 -22.31 -5.19 23.87
CA ASP A 153 -21.45 -4.01 24.06
C ASP A 153 -19.97 -4.35 23.82
N TYR A 154 -19.51 -5.48 24.36
CA TYR A 154 -18.16 -5.97 24.11
C TYR A 154 -17.94 -6.30 22.62
N ALA A 155 -18.88 -7.02 22.00
CA ALA A 155 -18.81 -7.38 20.59
C ALA A 155 -18.83 -6.14 19.68
N ALA A 156 -19.55 -5.08 20.06
CA ALA A 156 -19.57 -3.81 19.34
C ALA A 156 -18.18 -3.14 19.38
N LYS A 157 -17.49 -3.14 20.52
CA LYS A 157 -16.11 -2.63 20.62
C LYS A 157 -15.15 -3.42 19.74
N VAL A 158 -15.24 -4.75 19.75
CA VAL A 158 -14.41 -5.62 18.89
C VAL A 158 -14.70 -5.40 17.41
N LYS A 159 -15.99 -5.29 17.02
CA LYS A 159 -16.39 -4.97 15.65
C LYS A 159 -15.75 -3.65 15.20
N THR A 160 -15.85 -2.59 16.00
CA THR A 160 -15.25 -1.29 15.69
C THR A 160 -13.73 -1.41 15.52
N ALA A 161 -13.04 -2.04 16.47
CA ALA A 161 -11.58 -2.22 16.38
C ALA A 161 -11.18 -2.99 15.11
N MET A 162 -11.90 -4.06 14.77
CA MET A 162 -11.66 -4.85 13.56
C MET A 162 -11.90 -4.04 12.28
N THR A 163 -12.99 -3.27 12.21
CA THR A 163 -13.29 -2.43 11.02
C THR A 163 -12.28 -1.30 10.87
N THR A 164 -11.85 -0.69 11.97
CA THR A 164 -10.80 0.34 11.96
C THR A 164 -9.49 -0.26 11.46
N ALA A 165 -9.07 -1.41 12.00
CA ALA A 165 -7.85 -2.08 11.56
C ALA A 165 -7.89 -2.46 10.08
N ALA A 166 -9.04 -2.95 9.58
CA ALA A 166 -9.22 -3.24 8.16
C ALA A 166 -9.05 -2.00 7.28
N GLY A 167 -9.67 -0.88 7.66
CA GLY A 167 -9.50 0.39 6.95
C GLY A 167 -8.04 0.89 6.99
N THR A 168 -7.35 0.75 8.12
CA THR A 168 -5.91 1.08 8.21
C THR A 168 -5.07 0.21 7.27
N ILE A 169 -5.33 -1.10 7.21
CA ILE A 169 -4.61 -2.01 6.30
C ILE A 169 -4.81 -1.61 4.84
N GLU A 170 -6.04 -1.27 4.45
CA GLU A 170 -6.35 -0.83 3.09
C GLU A 170 -5.60 0.47 2.74
N THR A 171 -5.70 1.49 3.62
CA THR A 171 -4.99 2.76 3.44
C THR A 171 -3.48 2.56 3.36
N THR A 172 -2.87 1.84 4.31
CA THR A 172 -1.42 1.60 4.32
C THR A 172 -0.96 0.77 3.12
N THR A 173 -1.79 -0.18 2.65
CA THR A 173 -1.50 -0.92 1.41
C THR A 173 -1.46 0.02 0.22
N GLN A 174 -2.44 0.90 0.08
CA GLN A 174 -2.48 1.87 -1.01
C GLN A 174 -1.30 2.86 -0.92
N GLU A 175 -0.98 3.35 0.27
CA GLU A 175 0.20 4.22 0.50
C GLU A 175 1.51 3.53 0.11
N ALA A 176 1.65 2.23 0.36
CA ALA A 176 2.82 1.46 -0.05
C ALA A 176 2.91 1.32 -1.58
N LYS A 177 1.78 1.04 -2.24
CA LYS A 177 1.71 1.00 -3.71
C LYS A 177 2.09 2.34 -4.33
N ASP A 178 1.54 3.42 -3.78
CA ASP A 178 1.81 4.77 -4.25
C ASP A 178 3.25 5.17 -4.00
N ALA A 179 3.84 4.84 -2.85
CA ALA A 179 5.24 5.10 -2.57
C ALA A 179 6.20 4.39 -3.56
N LEU A 180 5.90 3.15 -3.96
CA LEU A 180 6.70 2.44 -4.98
C LEU A 180 6.55 3.07 -6.37
N LYS A 181 5.33 3.50 -6.74
CA LYS A 181 5.08 4.20 -8.02
C LYS A 181 5.75 5.58 -8.05
N ASP A 182 5.68 6.31 -6.95
CA ASP A 182 6.37 7.58 -6.76
C ASP A 182 7.89 7.42 -6.83
N ALA A 183 8.44 6.37 -6.21
CA ALA A 183 9.86 6.04 -6.33
C ALA A 183 10.24 5.69 -7.76
N LEU A 184 9.39 4.94 -8.48
CA LEU A 184 9.69 4.49 -9.83
C LEU A 184 9.62 5.61 -10.87
N TYR A 185 8.54 6.40 -10.86
CA TYR A 185 8.22 7.37 -11.92
C TYR A 185 8.37 8.84 -11.49
N GLY A 186 8.53 9.10 -10.21
CA GLY A 186 8.48 10.43 -9.61
C GLY A 186 7.15 10.70 -8.91
N GLN A 187 7.16 11.67 -7.99
CA GLN A 187 6.05 11.98 -7.10
C GLN A 187 4.72 12.22 -7.86
N GLY A 188 3.67 11.49 -7.47
CA GLY A 188 2.32 11.60 -8.01
C GLY A 188 2.13 10.97 -9.38
N LYS A 189 3.14 10.29 -9.93
CA LYS A 189 3.10 9.74 -11.29
C LYS A 189 2.78 8.25 -11.28
N ARG A 190 1.99 7.83 -12.28
CA ARG A 190 1.63 6.41 -12.52
C ARG A 190 2.41 5.77 -13.66
N ALA A 191 3.09 6.59 -14.44
CA ALA A 191 3.97 6.20 -15.53
C ALA A 191 5.03 7.29 -15.71
N PHE A 192 6.15 6.92 -16.32
CA PHE A 192 7.16 7.89 -16.71
C PHE A 192 6.66 8.74 -17.89
N ASP A 193 6.79 10.06 -17.78
CA ASP A 193 6.25 11.02 -18.75
C ASP A 193 7.28 12.06 -19.22
N GLY A 194 8.51 12.00 -18.70
CA GLY A 194 9.58 12.95 -19.00
C GLY A 194 9.35 14.38 -18.47
N THR A 195 8.25 14.67 -17.77
CA THR A 195 7.92 16.03 -17.34
C THR A 195 8.79 16.47 -16.15
N GLY A 196 9.24 17.72 -16.18
CA GLY A 196 10.12 18.30 -15.16
C GLY A 196 11.61 17.99 -15.34
N LEU A 197 11.98 17.39 -16.48
CA LEU A 197 13.36 17.08 -16.88
C LEU A 197 13.85 18.09 -17.93
N GLY A 198 15.14 18.45 -17.85
CA GLY A 198 15.78 19.32 -18.84
C GLY A 198 15.94 18.61 -20.18
N ASN A 199 16.08 19.38 -21.27
CA ASN A 199 16.33 18.84 -22.61
C ASN A 199 17.78 18.35 -22.82
N ASP A 200 18.68 18.69 -21.91
CA ASP A 200 20.08 18.24 -21.88
C ASP A 200 20.25 17.14 -20.82
N ALA A 201 20.67 15.95 -21.27
CA ALA A 201 20.93 14.80 -20.40
C ALA A 201 22.08 15.07 -19.42
N THR A 202 23.10 15.79 -19.87
CA THR A 202 24.29 16.13 -19.07
C THR A 202 23.92 17.09 -17.94
N ALA A 203 23.12 18.11 -18.24
CA ALA A 203 22.59 19.02 -17.22
C ALA A 203 21.63 18.32 -16.25
N THR A 204 20.83 17.37 -16.75
CA THR A 204 19.83 16.64 -15.97
C THR A 204 20.46 15.68 -14.94
N CYS A 205 21.61 15.09 -15.28
CA CYS A 205 22.29 14.08 -14.48
C CYS A 205 23.47 14.59 -13.63
N LYS A 206 23.80 15.89 -13.71
CA LYS A 206 24.78 16.53 -12.81
C LYS A 206 24.18 16.83 -11.45
N THR A 207 24.97 16.73 -10.38
CA THR A 207 24.57 17.14 -9.02
C THR A 207 24.31 18.66 -8.96
N SER A 208 23.04 19.05 -8.87
CA SER A 208 22.57 20.41 -8.62
C SER A 208 21.20 20.37 -7.94
N SER A 209 20.73 21.48 -7.38
CA SER A 209 19.38 21.56 -6.77
C SER A 209 18.24 21.40 -7.78
N THR A 210 18.53 21.55 -9.07
CA THR A 210 17.58 21.34 -10.17
C THR A 210 17.76 19.99 -10.89
N ALA A 211 18.77 19.21 -10.49
CA ALA A 211 19.07 17.90 -11.05
C ALA A 211 17.85 16.96 -11.00
N ALA A 212 17.77 16.06 -11.96
CA ALA A 212 16.77 15.00 -11.91
C ALA A 212 17.30 13.70 -11.33
N ALA A 213 18.61 13.53 -11.24
CA ALA A 213 19.21 12.47 -10.44
C ALA A 213 18.64 12.52 -9.01
N GLY A 214 18.21 11.38 -8.51
CA GLY A 214 17.56 11.17 -7.22
C GLY A 214 16.05 11.49 -7.17
N LYS A 215 15.42 11.92 -8.27
CA LYS A 215 13.97 12.20 -8.29
C LYS A 215 13.10 10.96 -8.50
N SER A 216 13.63 9.94 -9.18
CA SER A 216 12.97 8.66 -9.42
C SER A 216 13.98 7.60 -9.85
N LEU A 217 13.64 6.33 -9.69
CA LEU A 217 14.46 5.21 -10.16
C LEU A 217 14.60 5.22 -11.69
N THR A 218 13.58 5.67 -12.42
CA THR A 218 13.66 5.80 -13.89
C THR A 218 14.70 6.84 -14.30
N THR A 219 14.69 8.02 -13.66
CA THR A 219 15.69 9.06 -13.92
C THR A 219 17.08 8.64 -13.48
N ASP A 220 17.20 7.91 -12.37
CA ASP A 220 18.47 7.37 -11.88
C ASP A 220 19.03 6.34 -12.86
N LEU A 221 18.18 5.47 -13.40
CA LEU A 221 18.56 4.50 -14.41
C LEU A 221 19.04 5.17 -15.70
N MET A 222 18.31 6.19 -16.16
CA MET A 222 18.73 7.00 -17.30
C MET A 222 20.11 7.61 -17.04
N CYS A 223 20.30 8.29 -15.91
CA CYS A 223 21.58 8.93 -15.58
C CYS A 223 22.72 7.93 -15.37
N HIS A 224 22.45 6.75 -14.83
CA HIS A 224 23.43 5.68 -14.66
C HIS A 224 23.90 5.12 -16.01
N CYS A 225 22.99 5.02 -16.97
CA CYS A 225 23.24 4.45 -18.27
C CYS A 225 23.75 5.44 -19.33
N LEU A 226 23.65 6.74 -19.07
CA LEU A 226 24.15 7.80 -19.94
C LEU A 226 25.52 8.26 -19.45
N GLY A 227 26.55 8.08 -20.27
CA GLY A 227 27.84 8.72 -20.01
C GLY A 227 27.68 10.25 -20.15
N VAL A 228 28.19 11.01 -19.18
CA VAL A 228 28.18 12.50 -19.17
C VAL A 228 29.25 13.13 -20.08
N GLU A 229 29.85 12.35 -20.98
CA GLU A 229 30.93 12.75 -21.88
C GLU A 229 30.40 12.82 -23.33
N ALA A 230 31.03 13.64 -24.19
CA ALA A 230 30.61 13.82 -25.59
C ALA A 230 30.61 12.52 -26.41
N ASP A 231 31.42 11.53 -25.98
CA ASP A 231 31.50 10.18 -26.55
C ASP A 231 30.80 9.11 -25.69
N GLY A 232 29.96 9.55 -24.75
CA GLY A 232 29.08 8.80 -23.86
C GLY A 232 29.38 7.31 -23.76
N ILE A 233 30.28 6.92 -22.86
CA ILE A 233 30.58 5.51 -22.63
C ILE A 233 29.27 4.77 -22.37
N LYS A 234 29.04 3.74 -23.19
CA LYS A 234 27.86 2.88 -23.13
C LYS A 234 27.94 2.02 -21.87
N ASN A 235 27.66 2.61 -20.72
CA ASN A 235 27.76 1.95 -19.41
C ASN A 235 26.70 0.85 -19.24
N CYS A 236 25.58 1.00 -19.95
CA CYS A 236 24.54 -0.03 -20.09
C CYS A 236 24.42 -0.41 -21.57
N LYS A 237 25.31 -1.29 -22.08
CA LYS A 237 25.35 -1.68 -23.50
C LYS A 237 24.03 -2.23 -24.06
N GLN A 238 23.11 -2.65 -23.19
CA GLN A 238 21.76 -3.13 -23.55
C GLN A 238 20.77 -1.99 -23.91
N TYR A 239 21.14 -0.72 -23.67
CA TYR A 239 20.25 0.44 -23.72
C TYR A 239 20.43 1.33 -24.97
N LEU A 240 21.60 1.35 -25.65
CA LEU A 240 21.87 2.33 -26.73
C LEU A 240 22.46 1.72 -28.00
N SER A 241 21.63 1.62 -29.06
CA SER A 241 22.12 1.34 -30.41
C SER A 241 22.72 2.57 -31.09
N ASN A 242 22.28 3.81 -30.77
CA ASN A 242 22.63 5.00 -31.57
C ASN A 242 23.07 6.21 -30.71
N SER A 243 23.90 7.06 -31.32
CA SER A 243 24.74 8.14 -30.79
C SER A 243 24.03 9.46 -30.37
N GLN A 244 22.85 9.41 -29.73
CA GLN A 244 22.08 10.62 -29.39
C GLN A 244 21.80 10.81 -27.88
N ALA A 245 22.66 10.25 -27.03
CA ALA A 245 22.48 10.25 -25.57
C ALA A 245 22.46 11.64 -24.91
N SER A 246 22.96 12.70 -25.56
CA SER A 246 23.22 14.00 -24.93
C SER A 246 22.12 15.05 -25.08
N ASN A 247 21.25 14.97 -26.10
CA ASN A 247 20.21 15.97 -26.34
C ASN A 247 18.86 15.29 -26.58
N TRP A 248 17.97 15.41 -25.60
CA TRP A 248 16.64 14.84 -25.71
C TRP A 248 15.66 15.75 -26.45
N GLY A 249 15.93 17.05 -26.59
CA GLY A 249 15.15 17.99 -27.41
C GLY A 249 13.73 18.31 -26.89
N THR A 250 12.94 17.31 -26.52
CA THR A 250 11.55 17.42 -26.02
C THR A 250 11.27 16.41 -24.90
N HIS A 251 10.27 16.69 -24.07
CA HIS A 251 9.80 15.76 -23.04
C HIS A 251 9.28 14.43 -23.60
N ALA A 252 8.74 14.41 -24.83
CA ALA A 252 8.30 13.18 -25.49
C ALA A 252 9.49 12.25 -25.81
N THR A 253 10.61 12.81 -26.25
CA THR A 253 11.85 12.05 -26.45
C THR A 253 12.38 11.53 -25.12
N ILE A 254 12.37 12.36 -24.06
CA ILE A 254 12.81 11.95 -22.72
C ILE A 254 11.99 10.75 -22.24
N LYS A 255 10.67 10.81 -22.39
CA LYS A 255 9.76 9.70 -22.08
C LYS A 255 10.17 8.41 -22.81
N ILE A 256 10.37 8.48 -24.13
CA ILE A 256 10.76 7.32 -24.96
C ILE A 256 12.08 6.71 -24.45
N GLU A 257 13.06 7.55 -24.12
CA GLU A 257 14.36 7.09 -23.59
C GLU A 257 14.21 6.47 -22.19
N GLY A 258 13.41 7.06 -21.30
CA GLY A 258 13.13 6.44 -20.00
C GLY A 258 12.41 5.10 -20.10
N GLU A 259 11.45 4.97 -21.02
CA GLU A 259 10.79 3.68 -21.28
C GLU A 259 11.75 2.64 -21.87
N LYS A 260 12.70 3.05 -22.72
CA LYS A 260 13.77 2.16 -23.20
C LYS A 260 14.68 1.73 -22.06
N ALA A 261 14.99 2.64 -21.13
CA ALA A 261 15.83 2.34 -19.97
C ALA A 261 15.16 1.28 -19.10
N LEU A 262 13.88 1.46 -18.77
CA LEU A 262 13.10 0.49 -18.01
C LEU A 262 13.06 -0.89 -18.69
N ARG A 263 12.83 -0.94 -20.02
CA ARG A 263 12.86 -2.19 -20.79
C ARG A 263 14.21 -2.92 -20.73
N ALA A 264 15.31 -2.21 -20.53
CA ALA A 264 16.64 -2.83 -20.39
C ALA A 264 16.79 -3.63 -19.08
N CYS A 265 15.93 -3.40 -18.07
CA CYS A 265 15.98 -4.15 -16.81
C CYS A 265 15.39 -5.56 -16.90
N GLN A 266 14.86 -5.97 -18.06
CA GLN A 266 14.02 -7.16 -18.26
C GLN A 266 12.76 -7.14 -17.38
N GLU A 267 11.64 -7.63 -17.93
CA GLU A 267 10.41 -7.70 -17.15
C GLU A 267 10.62 -8.58 -15.90
N ALA A 268 10.03 -8.15 -14.79
CA ALA A 268 9.96 -8.98 -13.60
C ALA A 268 9.24 -10.30 -13.92
N ASP A 269 9.71 -11.40 -13.33
CA ASP A 269 8.95 -12.64 -13.39
C ASP A 269 7.55 -12.45 -12.76
N GLY A 270 6.59 -13.27 -13.21
CA GLY A 270 5.21 -13.23 -12.72
C GLY A 270 5.08 -13.47 -11.21
N GLU A 271 6.09 -14.02 -10.56
CA GLU A 271 6.08 -14.42 -9.14
C GLU A 271 6.75 -13.39 -8.22
N LEU A 272 7.38 -12.36 -8.78
CA LEU A 272 8.08 -11.34 -8.01
C LEU A 272 7.07 -10.50 -7.23
N LYS A 273 7.15 -10.60 -5.89
CA LYS A 273 6.37 -9.79 -4.96
C LYS A 273 7.26 -8.80 -4.20
N PRO A 274 6.87 -7.52 -4.08
CA PRO A 274 7.62 -6.52 -3.33
C PRO A 274 7.37 -6.65 -1.82
N THR A 275 8.00 -7.65 -1.20
CA THR A 275 7.98 -7.79 0.26
C THR A 275 8.98 -6.85 0.92
N ALA A 276 8.77 -6.54 2.19
CA ALA A 276 9.67 -5.67 2.97
C ALA A 276 11.12 -6.18 2.95
N ASP A 277 11.33 -7.49 3.08
CA ASP A 277 12.65 -8.11 3.08
C ASP A 277 13.32 -8.00 1.70
N ARG A 278 12.59 -8.25 0.62
CA ARG A 278 13.12 -8.16 -0.76
C ARG A 278 13.48 -6.73 -1.13
N LEU A 279 12.61 -5.77 -0.80
CA LEU A 279 12.89 -4.34 -0.99
C LEU A 279 14.13 -3.92 -0.19
N SER A 280 14.22 -4.31 1.09
CA SER A 280 15.35 -3.97 1.95
C SER A 280 16.66 -4.58 1.44
N ALA A 281 16.64 -5.85 1.01
CA ALA A 281 17.80 -6.53 0.46
C ALA A 281 18.26 -5.89 -0.87
N ALA A 282 17.33 -5.54 -1.76
CA ALA A 282 17.66 -4.89 -3.03
C ALA A 282 18.28 -3.50 -2.80
N VAL A 283 17.70 -2.69 -1.91
CA VAL A 283 18.25 -1.38 -1.53
C VAL A 283 19.64 -1.52 -0.90
N ALA A 284 19.82 -2.45 0.05
CA ALA A 284 21.12 -2.68 0.67
C ALA A 284 22.18 -3.13 -0.33
N THR A 285 21.80 -3.96 -1.30
CA THR A 285 22.69 -4.41 -2.39
C THR A 285 23.12 -3.22 -3.24
N PHE A 286 22.19 -2.36 -3.65
CA PHE A 286 22.51 -1.17 -4.41
C PHE A 286 23.42 -0.21 -3.62
N GLN A 287 23.09 0.05 -2.35
CA GLN A 287 23.91 0.91 -1.47
C GLN A 287 25.34 0.39 -1.30
N ALA A 288 25.52 -0.94 -1.21
CA ALA A 288 26.83 -1.54 -1.10
C ALA A 288 27.69 -1.44 -2.38
N LEU A 289 27.11 -1.01 -3.50
CA LEU A 289 27.81 -0.81 -4.78
C LEU A 289 28.16 0.65 -5.04
N ILE A 290 27.48 1.60 -4.38
CA ILE A 290 27.77 3.03 -4.51
C ILE A 290 29.25 3.30 -4.17
N GLY A 291 29.96 4.01 -5.05
CA GLY A 291 31.35 4.42 -4.84
C GLY A 291 32.42 3.34 -5.08
N LYS A 292 32.05 2.09 -5.38
CA LYS A 292 33.04 1.02 -5.66
C LYS A 292 33.88 1.25 -6.91
N GLN A 293 33.39 2.08 -7.82
CA GLN A 293 34.10 2.42 -9.04
C GLN A 293 35.17 3.48 -8.82
N ALA A 294 34.90 4.44 -7.92
CA ALA A 294 35.89 5.43 -7.49
C ALA A 294 37.06 4.80 -6.71
N ALA A 295 36.88 3.58 -6.17
CA ALA A 295 37.92 2.85 -5.44
C ALA A 295 38.80 1.98 -6.36
N LYS A 296 38.43 1.80 -7.64
CA LYS A 296 39.20 1.06 -8.65
C LYS A 296 40.00 1.96 -9.61
N ALA A 297 39.83 3.28 -9.50
CA ALA A 297 40.51 4.29 -10.31
C ALA A 297 41.80 4.80 -9.63
#